data_AF-A0AAD9PT08-F1
#
_entry.id   AF-A0AAD9PT08-F1
#
_cell.length_a   1.000
_cell.length_b   1.000
_cell.length_c   1.000
_cell.angle_alpha   90.00
_cell.angle_beta   90.00
_cell.angle_gamma   90.00
#
_symmetry.space_group_name_H-M   'P 1'
#
loop_
_entity.id
_entity.type
_entity.pdbx_description
1 polymer ?
#
loop_
_entity_poly.entity_id
_entity_poly.type
_entity_poly.pdbx_seq_one_letter_code
_entity_poly.pdbx_strand_id
1 'polypeptide(L)'
;MENLSVKNPQNQAGFLSSLTFSWMTGILKLGYKQPLEEKHLFELDSEYHAEKLVADLEMEWLAEQRSCNARKTKPRFWRAMMRTISNKAFLVMIILRILYSLCFSGMPLLIWFFLKTIATTDSRESFVKILTLVLSFVLIPMIKSFSLIHLVFKSETAAIKLKASMIGLVQKQVSHKIATPEFL
;
A
#
# COMPACT_ATOMS: atom_id res chain seq x y z
N MET A 1 -20.39 7.19 -30.35
CA MET A 1 -19.48 7.79 -29.35
C MET A 1 -18.78 6.63 -28.69
N GLU A 2 -17.56 6.33 -29.12
CA GLU A 2 -16.79 5.18 -28.60
C GLU A 2 -16.47 5.40 -27.11
N ASN A 3 -17.01 4.52 -26.26
CA ASN A 3 -16.56 4.35 -24.88
C ASN A 3 -15.14 3.76 -24.91
N LEU A 4 -14.15 4.60 -25.16
CA LEU A 4 -12.76 4.26 -24.90
C LEU A 4 -12.57 4.35 -23.39
N SER A 5 -12.86 3.25 -22.70
CA SER A 5 -12.44 3.04 -21.31
C SER A 5 -10.95 3.39 -21.23
N VAL A 6 -10.64 4.45 -20.49
CA VAL A 6 -9.27 4.91 -20.34
C VAL A 6 -8.62 3.98 -19.33
N LYS A 7 -7.84 3.02 -19.83
CA LYS A 7 -7.06 2.10 -19.00
C LYS A 7 -6.23 2.89 -17.98
N ASN A 8 -6.16 2.37 -16.75
CA ASN A 8 -5.39 2.99 -15.67
C ASN A 8 -3.90 3.13 -16.07
N PRO A 9 -3.33 4.35 -16.15
CA PRO A 9 -1.94 4.57 -16.54
C PRO A 9 -0.94 3.98 -15.55
N GLN A 10 -1.38 3.66 -14.33
CA GLN A 10 -0.58 2.93 -13.35
C GLN A 10 -0.11 1.57 -13.89
N ASN A 11 -0.93 0.88 -14.69
CA ASN A 11 -0.59 -0.45 -15.23
C ASN A 11 0.50 -0.41 -16.31
N GLN A 12 0.69 0.75 -16.94
CA GLN A 12 1.69 0.96 -17.98
C GLN A 12 2.89 1.80 -17.48
N ALA A 13 2.89 2.16 -16.19
CA ALA A 13 3.91 3.02 -15.62
C ALA A 13 5.25 2.27 -15.48
N GLY A 14 6.30 2.83 -16.09
CA GLY A 14 7.67 2.35 -15.87
C GLY A 14 8.13 2.54 -14.42
N PHE A 15 9.30 1.99 -14.08
CA PHE A 15 9.82 2.00 -12.69
C PHE A 15 9.88 3.40 -12.07
N LEU A 16 10.49 4.37 -12.77
CA LEU A 16 10.61 5.75 -12.26
C LEU A 16 9.25 6.43 -12.11
N SER A 17 8.32 6.17 -13.04
CA SER A 17 6.98 6.73 -12.98
C SER A 17 6.18 6.17 -11.80
N SER A 18 6.31 4.86 -11.54
CA SER A 18 5.75 4.21 -10.37
C SER A 18 6.38 4.71 -9.07
N LEU A 19 7.71 4.87 -9.03
CA LEU A 19 8.45 5.32 -7.85
C LEU A 19 8.07 6.75 -7.43
N THR A 20 7.89 7.64 -8.40
CA THR A 20 7.60 9.06 -8.18
C THR A 20 6.10 9.40 -8.28
N PHE A 21 5.23 8.41 -8.50
CA PHE A 21 3.80 8.60 -8.77
C PHE A 21 3.50 9.51 -9.97
N SER A 22 4.44 9.66 -10.91
CA SER A 22 4.27 10.57 -12.04
C SER A 22 3.14 10.16 -13.00
N TRP A 23 2.71 8.90 -12.98
CA TRP A 23 1.55 8.41 -13.73
C TRP A 23 0.25 9.13 -13.38
N MET A 24 0.12 9.69 -12.17
CA MET A 24 -1.04 10.50 -11.77
C MET A 24 -1.03 11.92 -12.33
N THR A 25 0.10 12.40 -12.86
CA THR A 25 0.27 13.81 -13.26
C THR A 25 -0.77 14.24 -14.29
N GLY A 26 -1.16 13.34 -15.21
CA GLY A 26 -2.16 13.62 -16.24
C GLY A 26 -3.52 14.00 -15.66
N ILE A 27 -4.06 13.18 -14.75
CA ILE A 27 -5.37 13.41 -14.15
C ILE A 27 -5.36 14.63 -13.21
N LEU A 28 -4.25 14.86 -12.49
CA LEU A 28 -4.10 16.04 -11.63
C LEU A 28 -4.07 17.33 -12.44
N LYS A 29 -3.37 17.35 -13.59
CA LYS A 29 -3.38 18.51 -14.49
C LYS A 29 -4.75 18.74 -15.12
N LEU A 30 -5.50 17.68 -15.41
CA LEU A 30 -6.88 17.81 -15.91
C LEU A 30 -7.78 18.46 -14.85
N GLY A 31 -7.73 17.95 -13.62
CA GLY A 31 -8.49 18.49 -12.48
C GLY A 31 -8.12 19.94 -12.11
N TYR A 32 -6.87 20.34 -12.37
CA TYR A 32 -6.46 21.74 -12.23
C TYR A 32 -7.11 22.65 -13.28
N LYS A 33 -7.32 22.16 -14.50
CA LYS A 33 -7.89 22.95 -15.61
C LYS A 33 -9.41 23.00 -15.59
N GLN A 34 -10.07 21.93 -15.17
CA GLN A 34 -11.52 21.82 -15.13
C GLN A 34 -11.98 20.85 -14.03
N PRO A 35 -13.21 21.01 -13.50
CA PRO A 35 -13.79 20.03 -12.59
C PRO A 35 -13.78 18.62 -13.20
N LEU A 36 -13.36 17.63 -12.40
CA LEU A 36 -13.39 16.23 -12.83
C LEU A 36 -14.83 15.70 -12.81
N GLU A 37 -15.13 14.85 -13.78
CA GLU A 37 -16.42 14.16 -13.93
C GLU A 37 -16.16 12.66 -14.00
N GLU A 38 -17.18 11.82 -13.79
CA GLU A 38 -17.05 10.36 -13.80
C GLU A 38 -16.42 9.83 -15.10
N LYS A 39 -16.78 10.42 -16.25
CA LYS A 39 -16.21 10.06 -17.56
C LYS A 39 -14.70 10.29 -17.69
N HIS A 40 -14.12 11.13 -16.82
CA HIS A 40 -12.69 11.43 -16.80
C HIS A 40 -11.90 10.45 -15.90
N LEU A 41 -12.57 9.63 -15.10
CA LEU A 41 -11.92 8.68 -14.20
C LEU A 41 -11.51 7.42 -14.96
N PHE A 42 -10.39 6.82 -14.54
CA PHE A 42 -9.93 5.56 -15.09
C PHE A 42 -10.86 4.42 -14.69
N GLU A 43 -11.02 3.46 -15.60
CA GLU A 43 -11.71 2.23 -15.24
C GLU A 43 -10.92 1.51 -14.15
N LEU A 44 -11.66 1.01 -13.17
CA LEU A 44 -11.09 0.27 -12.06
C LEU A 44 -10.59 -1.09 -12.54
N ASP A 45 -9.38 -1.47 -12.16
CA ASP A 45 -8.83 -2.78 -12.53
C ASP A 45 -9.71 -3.91 -11.96
N SER A 46 -9.80 -5.01 -12.71
CA SER A 46 -10.63 -6.17 -12.34
C SER A 46 -10.27 -6.77 -10.98
N GLU A 47 -9.06 -6.51 -10.46
CA GLU A 47 -8.65 -6.91 -9.12
C GLU A 47 -9.33 -6.15 -7.98
N TYR A 48 -9.93 -4.99 -8.26
CA TYR A 48 -10.64 -4.15 -7.30
C TYR A 48 -12.16 -4.16 -7.51
N HIS A 49 -12.67 -4.93 -8.48
CA HIS A 49 -14.12 -5.10 -8.68
C HIS A 49 -14.76 -5.77 -7.47
N ALA A 50 -15.91 -5.25 -7.05
CA ALA A 50 -16.57 -5.67 -5.82
C ALA A 50 -16.93 -7.17 -5.84
N GLU A 51 -17.37 -7.72 -6.98
CA GLU A 51 -17.72 -9.13 -7.11
C GLU A 51 -16.53 -10.02 -6.78
N LYS A 52 -15.36 -9.69 -7.34
CA LYS A 52 -14.11 -10.43 -7.09
C LYS A 52 -13.66 -10.28 -5.64
N LEU A 53 -13.69 -9.05 -5.13
CA LEU A 53 -13.29 -8.74 -3.75
C LEU A 53 -14.12 -9.50 -2.71
N VAL A 54 -15.43 -9.62 -2.92
CA VAL A 54 -16.33 -10.38 -2.07
C VAL A 54 -16.08 -11.87 -2.19
N ALA A 55 -15.93 -12.38 -3.42
CA ALA A 55 -15.65 -13.79 -3.67
C ALA A 55 -14.33 -14.25 -3.03
N ASP A 56 -13.25 -13.46 -3.15
CA ASP A 56 -11.95 -13.75 -2.54
C ASP A 56 -12.07 -13.86 -1.00
N LEU A 57 -12.76 -12.92 -0.36
CA LEU A 57 -12.94 -12.93 1.10
C LEU A 57 -13.85 -14.08 1.56
N GLU A 58 -14.91 -14.38 0.84
CA GLU A 58 -15.82 -15.49 1.13
C GLU A 58 -15.10 -16.83 1.05
N MET A 59 -14.26 -17.03 0.01
CA MET A 59 -13.44 -18.23 -0.15
C MET A 59 -12.48 -18.41 1.04
N GLU A 60 -11.78 -17.36 1.44
CA GLU A 60 -10.86 -17.39 2.59
C GLU A 60 -11.60 -17.63 3.91
N TRP A 61 -12.80 -17.08 4.06
CA TRP A 61 -13.64 -17.32 5.23
C TRP A 61 -14.08 -18.78 5.34
N LEU A 62 -14.55 -19.37 4.24
CA LEU A 62 -14.91 -20.79 4.18
C LEU A 62 -13.69 -21.70 4.40
N ALA A 63 -12.51 -21.31 3.91
CA ALA A 63 -11.27 -22.04 4.16
C ALA A 63 -10.85 -22.00 5.64
N GLU A 64 -11.01 -20.86 6.32
CA GLU A 64 -10.77 -20.73 7.76
C GLU A 64 -11.76 -21.58 8.57
N GLN A 65 -13.06 -21.54 8.24
CA GLN A 65 -14.08 -22.37 8.88
C GLN A 65 -13.76 -23.87 8.76
N ARG A 66 -13.44 -24.34 7.55
CA ARG A 66 -13.05 -25.74 7.30
C ARG A 66 -11.81 -26.14 8.10
N SER A 67 -10.78 -25.29 8.09
CA SER A 67 -9.52 -25.55 8.80
C SER A 67 -9.71 -25.59 10.32
N CYS A 68 -10.55 -24.69 10.86
CA CYS A 68 -10.83 -24.63 12.29
C CYS A 68 -11.71 -25.79 12.75
N ASN A 69 -12.68 -26.22 11.94
CA ASN A 69 -13.50 -27.41 12.22
C ASN A 69 -12.64 -28.66 12.34
N ALA A 70 -11.71 -28.87 11.39
CA ALA A 70 -10.76 -29.99 11.44
C ALA A 70 -9.86 -29.97 12.69
N ARG A 71 -9.51 -28.76 13.17
CA ARG A 71 -8.66 -28.55 14.36
C ARG A 71 -9.45 -28.45 15.67
N LYS A 72 -10.79 -28.53 15.65
CA LYS A 72 -11.68 -28.26 16.81
C LYS A 72 -11.40 -26.91 17.48
N THR A 73 -11.13 -25.88 16.68
CA THR A 73 -10.87 -24.50 17.15
C THR A 73 -11.94 -23.54 16.64
N LYS A 74 -12.05 -22.36 17.27
CA LYS A 74 -12.99 -21.33 16.82
C LYS A 74 -12.40 -20.54 15.64
N PRO A 75 -13.12 -20.41 14.51
CA PRO A 75 -12.65 -19.61 13.36
C PRO A 75 -12.57 -18.13 13.72
N ARG A 76 -11.56 -17.43 13.20
CA ARG A 76 -11.34 -16.00 13.44
C ARG A 76 -11.41 -15.24 12.13
N PHE A 77 -12.42 -14.39 11.99
CA PHE A 77 -12.68 -13.65 10.73
C PHE A 77 -11.49 -12.79 10.28
N TRP A 78 -10.80 -12.11 11.21
CA TRP A 78 -9.63 -11.29 10.88
C TRP A 78 -8.51 -12.10 10.20
N ARG A 79 -8.41 -13.41 10.45
CA ARG A 79 -7.39 -14.25 9.84
C ARG A 79 -7.72 -14.53 8.37
N ALA A 80 -8.99 -14.75 8.05
CA ALA A 80 -9.44 -14.84 6.66
C ALA A 80 -9.19 -13.51 5.92
N MET A 81 -9.53 -12.39 6.57
CA MET A 81 -9.29 -11.04 6.03
C MET A 81 -7.82 -10.79 5.71
N MET A 82 -6.90 -11.16 6.61
CA MET A 82 -5.46 -11.02 6.36
C MET A 82 -4.95 -11.90 5.21
N ARG A 83 -5.57 -13.07 4.97
CA ARG A 83 -5.21 -13.94 3.84
C ARG A 83 -5.73 -13.42 2.49
N THR A 84 -6.77 -12.60 2.48
CA THR A 84 -7.28 -11.94 1.26
C THR A 84 -6.27 -10.93 0.69
N ILE A 85 -5.36 -10.39 1.53
CA ILE A 85 -4.21 -9.62 1.05
C ILE A 85 -3.15 -10.60 0.56
N SER A 86 -2.66 -10.39 -0.68
CA SER A 86 -1.59 -11.23 -1.22
C SER A 86 -0.35 -11.21 -0.32
N ASN A 87 0.21 -12.39 -0.03
CA ASN A 87 1.45 -12.53 0.73
C ASN A 87 2.60 -11.66 0.16
N LYS A 88 2.64 -11.48 -1.18
CA LYS A 88 3.63 -10.60 -1.84
C LYS A 88 3.44 -9.14 -1.43
N ALA A 89 2.19 -8.66 -1.41
CA ALA A 89 1.88 -7.28 -1.00
C ALA A 89 2.19 -7.07 0.49
N PHE A 90 1.87 -8.04 1.33
CA PHE A 90 2.20 -8.00 2.75
C PHE A 90 3.71 -7.97 3.00
N LEU A 91 4.48 -8.80 2.28
CA LEU A 91 5.94 -8.81 2.35
C LEU A 91 6.53 -7.46 1.94
N VAL A 92 6.03 -6.85 0.85
CA VAL A 92 6.47 -5.52 0.41
C VAL A 92 6.23 -4.46 1.49
N MET A 93 5.05 -4.47 2.13
CA MET A 93 4.75 -3.55 3.24
C MET A 93 5.71 -3.73 4.42
N ILE A 94 6.05 -4.98 4.79
CA ILE A 94 7.03 -5.26 5.84
C ILE A 94 8.40 -4.69 5.47
N ILE A 95 8.87 -4.94 4.24
CA ILE A 95 10.18 -4.44 3.79
C ILE A 95 10.22 -2.91 3.85
N LEU A 96 9.19 -2.23 3.35
CA LEU A 96 9.08 -0.76 3.41
C LEU A 96 9.06 -0.25 4.85
N ARG A 97 8.37 -0.94 5.76
CA ARG A 97 8.31 -0.59 7.18
C ARG A 97 9.66 -0.76 7.88
N ILE A 98 10.39 -1.83 7.58
CA ILE A 98 11.74 -2.06 8.11
C ILE A 98 12.69 -0.97 7.58
N LEU A 99 12.68 -0.70 6.27
CA LEU A 99 13.51 0.32 5.66
C LEU A 99 13.25 1.71 6.26
N TYR A 100 11.98 2.09 6.42
CA TYR A 100 11.60 3.32 7.12
C TYR A 100 12.17 3.37 8.54
N SER A 101 12.01 2.30 9.31
CA SER A 101 12.47 2.23 10.70
C SER A 101 13.99 2.33 10.81
N LEU A 102 14.72 1.66 9.92
CA LEU A 102 16.18 1.73 9.85
C LEU A 102 16.65 3.15 9.53
N CYS A 103 16.05 3.82 8.55
CA CYS A 103 16.39 5.21 8.23
C CYS A 103 16.03 6.17 9.37
N PHE A 104 14.92 5.94 10.09
CA PHE A 104 14.53 6.75 11.25
C PHE A 104 15.52 6.59 12.40
N SER A 105 15.89 5.36 12.74
CA SER A 105 16.89 5.06 13.78
C SER A 105 18.32 5.44 13.38
N GLY A 106 18.62 5.52 12.08
CA GLY A 106 19.90 5.98 11.56
C GLY A 106 20.13 7.49 11.69
N MET A 107 19.06 8.29 11.81
CA MET A 107 19.18 9.76 11.91
C MET A 107 19.97 10.23 13.13
N PRO A 108 19.68 9.76 14.37
CA PRO A 108 20.48 10.12 15.53
C PRO A 108 21.96 9.76 15.39
N LEU A 109 22.27 8.60 14.78
CA LEU A 109 23.64 8.17 14.54
C LEU A 109 24.34 9.11 13.56
N LEU A 110 23.68 9.49 12.47
CA LEU A 110 24.22 10.42 11.49
C LEU A 110 24.55 11.79 12.12
N ILE A 111 23.64 12.31 12.95
CA ILE A 111 23.86 13.56 13.69
C ILE A 111 25.03 13.42 14.65
N TRP A 112 25.12 12.31 15.38
CA TRP A 112 26.23 12.05 16.31
C TRP A 112 27.58 12.01 15.58
N PHE A 113 27.66 11.30 14.45
CA PHE A 113 28.88 11.25 13.63
C PHE A 113 29.25 12.63 13.10
N PHE A 114 28.28 13.41 12.64
CA PHE A 114 28.50 14.78 12.17
C PHE A 114 29.10 15.67 13.25
N LEU A 115 28.51 15.67 14.45
CA LEU A 115 29.01 16.44 15.59
C LEU A 115 30.44 16.01 15.96
N LYS A 116 30.70 14.70 15.99
CA LYS A 116 32.04 14.16 16.27
C LYS A 116 33.07 14.62 15.23
N THR A 117 32.72 14.58 13.94
CA THR A 117 33.63 15.00 12.86
C THR A 117 34.00 16.47 12.96
N ILE A 118 33.03 17.35 13.25
CA ILE A 118 33.31 18.79 13.42
C ILE A 118 34.23 19.02 14.62
N ALA A 119 34.04 18.29 15.72
CA ALA A 119 34.84 18.45 16.93
C ALA A 119 36.30 18.01 16.78
N THR A 120 36.62 17.10 15.85
CA THR A 120 37.96 16.47 15.72
C THR A 120 38.72 16.85 14.46
N THR A 121 38.34 17.91 13.74
CA THR A 121 38.90 18.18 12.41
C THR A 121 40.32 18.74 12.48
N ASP A 122 41.29 17.93 12.04
CA ASP A 122 42.66 18.32 11.69
C ASP A 122 42.93 18.03 10.19
N SER A 123 43.69 18.90 9.53
CA SER A 123 43.34 19.51 8.22
C SER A 123 43.57 18.73 6.90
N ARG A 124 43.69 17.39 6.86
CA ARG A 124 44.00 16.67 5.58
C ARG A 124 43.14 15.44 5.24
N GLU A 125 42.54 14.80 6.24
CA GLU A 125 41.67 13.62 6.10
C GLU A 125 40.16 13.97 6.11
N SER A 126 39.85 15.27 6.20
CA SER A 126 38.52 15.76 6.56
C SER A 126 37.53 15.81 5.38
N PHE A 127 38.00 16.14 4.17
CA PHE A 127 37.10 16.43 3.05
C PHE A 127 36.24 15.22 2.62
N VAL A 128 36.83 14.02 2.47
CA VAL A 128 36.08 12.81 2.07
C VAL A 128 35.07 12.40 3.14
N LYS A 129 35.42 12.54 4.43
CA LYS A 129 34.54 12.22 5.56
C LYS A 129 33.35 13.20 5.60
N ILE A 130 33.62 14.49 5.45
CA ILE A 130 32.59 15.53 5.37
C ILE A 130 31.69 15.30 4.15
N LEU A 131 32.25 15.05 2.98
CA LEU A 131 31.49 14.81 1.75
C LEU A 131 30.56 13.60 1.90
N THR A 132 31.07 12.49 2.45
CA THR A 132 30.28 11.27 2.70
C THR A 132 29.14 11.54 3.69
N LEU A 133 29.38 12.32 4.75
CA LEU A 133 28.36 12.72 5.70
C LEU A 133 27.27 13.57 5.02
N VAL A 134 27.64 14.60 4.27
CA VAL A 134 26.70 15.48 3.56
C VAL A 134 25.82 14.68 2.59
N LEU A 135 26.40 13.77 1.80
CA LEU A 135 25.62 12.90 0.91
C LEU A 135 24.64 12.01 1.69
N SER A 136 25.06 11.50 2.86
CA SER A 136 24.21 10.69 3.73
C SER A 136 23.03 11.50 4.30
N PHE A 137 23.23 12.78 4.63
CA PHE A 137 22.16 13.69 5.06
C PHE A 137 21.10 13.93 3.99
N VAL A 138 21.45 13.80 2.71
CA VAL A 138 20.47 13.92 1.61
C VAL A 138 19.80 12.58 1.30
N LEU A 139 20.60 11.50 1.24
CA LEU A 139 20.13 10.20 0.79
C LEU A 139 19.22 9.52 1.83
N ILE A 140 19.57 9.55 3.13
CA ILE A 140 18.80 8.84 4.16
C ILE A 140 17.37 9.39 4.29
N PRO A 141 17.12 10.73 4.39
CA PRO A 141 15.76 11.24 4.45
C PRO A 141 14.99 11.02 3.14
N MET A 142 15.67 11.06 1.99
CA MET A 142 15.05 10.77 0.70
C MET A 142 14.52 9.33 0.67
N ILE A 143 15.35 8.35 1.01
CA ILE A 143 14.95 6.93 1.11
C ILE A 143 13.82 6.76 2.13
N LYS A 144 13.91 7.41 3.30
CA LYS A 144 12.85 7.37 4.32
C LYS A 144 11.52 7.88 3.77
N SER A 145 11.54 8.98 3.01
CA SER A 145 10.34 9.63 2.47
C SER A 145 9.70 8.77 1.38
N PHE A 146 10.50 8.21 0.45
CA PHE A 146 10.01 7.23 -0.51
C PHE A 146 9.45 5.97 0.17
N SER A 147 10.13 5.45 1.20
CA SER A 147 9.64 4.28 1.93
C SER A 147 8.29 4.55 2.60
N LEU A 148 8.12 5.73 3.21
CA LEU A 148 6.88 6.11 3.88
C LEU A 148 5.73 6.28 2.87
N ILE A 149 5.93 7.00 1.77
CA ILE A 149 4.85 7.27 0.82
C ILE A 149 4.37 5.97 0.14
N HIS A 150 5.29 5.08 -0.21
CA HIS A 150 4.95 3.76 -0.77
C HIS A 150 4.28 2.86 0.27
N LEU A 151 4.70 2.92 1.54
CA LEU A 151 4.05 2.17 2.62
C LEU A 151 2.60 2.63 2.80
N VAL A 152 2.38 3.95 2.89
CA VAL A 152 1.04 4.54 3.03
C VAL A 152 0.16 4.16 1.85
N PHE A 153 0.65 4.34 0.62
CA PHE A 153 -0.11 3.98 -0.58
C PHE A 153 -0.53 2.50 -0.56
N LYS A 154 0.41 1.58 -0.30
CA LYS A 154 0.12 0.15 -0.26
C LYS A 154 -0.83 -0.23 0.89
N SER A 155 -0.67 0.37 2.07
CA SER A 155 -1.55 0.10 3.21
C SER A 155 -2.97 0.60 2.97
N GLU A 156 -3.13 1.78 2.36
CA GLU A 156 -4.44 2.34 2.03
C GLU A 156 -5.16 1.51 0.97
N THR A 157 -4.46 1.10 -0.10
CA THR A 157 -5.04 0.19 -1.10
C THR A 157 -5.51 -1.13 -0.46
N ALA A 158 -4.70 -1.70 0.43
CA ALA A 158 -5.08 -2.91 1.15
C ALA A 158 -6.31 -2.69 2.06
N ALA A 159 -6.35 -1.57 2.79
CA ALA A 159 -7.47 -1.22 3.65
C ALA A 159 -8.77 -1.02 2.86
N ILE A 160 -8.71 -0.32 1.72
CA ILE A 160 -9.85 -0.13 0.80
C ILE A 160 -10.35 -1.48 0.30
N LYS A 161 -9.44 -2.35 -0.15
CA LYS A 161 -9.78 -3.71 -0.60
C LYS A 161 -10.53 -4.49 0.49
N LEU A 162 -9.98 -4.54 1.70
CA LEU A 162 -10.59 -5.24 2.83
C LEU A 162 -11.97 -4.66 3.20
N LYS A 163 -12.07 -3.33 3.24
CA LYS A 163 -13.33 -2.63 3.56
C LYS A 163 -14.41 -2.94 2.53
N ALA A 164 -14.09 -2.85 1.24
CA ALA A 164 -15.02 -3.13 0.16
C ALA A 164 -15.49 -4.60 0.18
N SER A 165 -14.56 -5.55 0.31
CA SER A 165 -14.88 -6.98 0.46
C SER A 165 -15.82 -7.25 1.64
N MET A 166 -15.55 -6.63 2.79
CA MET A 166 -16.34 -6.83 4.02
C MET A 166 -17.77 -6.30 3.86
N ILE A 167 -17.93 -5.09 3.33
CA ILE A 167 -19.25 -4.49 3.11
C ILE A 167 -20.06 -5.37 2.16
N GLY A 168 -19.48 -5.77 1.01
CA GLY A 168 -20.18 -6.60 0.04
C GLY A 168 -20.54 -7.99 0.57
N LEU A 169 -19.66 -8.60 1.39
CA LEU A 169 -19.96 -9.88 2.04
C LEU A 169 -21.13 -9.76 3.02
N VAL A 170 -21.17 -8.71 3.85
CA VAL A 170 -22.28 -8.47 4.78
C VAL A 170 -23.59 -8.25 4.01
N GLN A 171 -23.55 -7.43 2.95
CA GLN A 171 -24.73 -7.19 2.10
C GLN A 171 -25.24 -8.48 1.45
N LYS A 172 -24.35 -9.33 0.94
CA LYS A 172 -24.71 -10.64 0.38
C LYS A 172 -25.41 -11.53 1.42
N GLN A 173 -24.86 -11.60 2.63
CA GLN A 173 -25.41 -12.42 3.72
C GLN A 173 -26.78 -11.92 4.19
N VAL A 174 -26.94 -10.60 4.35
CA VAL A 174 -28.23 -9.99 4.73
C VAL A 174 -29.27 -10.22 3.65
N SER A 175 -28.92 -9.99 2.39
CA SER A 175 -29.84 -10.19 1.26
C SER A 175 -30.29 -11.64 1.13
N HIS A 176 -29.38 -12.59 1.31
CA HIS A 176 -29.71 -14.02 1.34
C HIS A 176 -30.70 -14.34 2.46
N LYS A 177 -30.48 -13.85 3.69
CA LYS A 177 -31.39 -14.09 4.81
C LYS A 177 -32.80 -13.52 4.59
N ILE A 178 -32.91 -12.37 3.94
CA ILE A 178 -34.21 -11.76 3.60
C ILE A 178 -34.91 -12.58 2.51
N ALA A 179 -34.18 -13.08 1.52
CA ALA A 179 -34.73 -13.87 0.41
C ALA A 179 -35.16 -15.29 0.80
N THR A 180 -34.57 -15.87 1.85
CA THR A 180 -34.94 -17.20 2.40
C THR A 180 -35.41 -17.06 3.84
N PRO A 181 -36.66 -16.65 4.09
CA PRO A 181 -37.20 -16.42 5.44
C PRO A 181 -37.51 -17.68 6.24
N GLU A 182 -37.37 -18.89 5.67
CA GLU A 182 -37.64 -20.12 6.40
C GLU A 182 -36.56 -20.41 7.47
N PHE A 183 -37.01 -20.77 8.67
CA PHE A 183 -36.29 -21.02 9.93
C PHE A 183 -36.15 -19.84 10.91
N LEU A 184 -37.28 -19.20 11.22
CA LEU A 184 -37.61 -18.82 12.61
C LEU A 184 -38.59 -19.84 13.19
#